data_AF-A0A8B8ACX1-F1
#
_entry.id   AF-A0A8B8ACX1-F1
#
_cell.length_a   1.000
_cell.length_b   1.000
_cell.length_c   1.000
_cell.angle_alpha   90.00
_cell.angle_beta   90.00
_cell.angle_gamma   90.00
#
_symmetry.space_group_name_H-M   'P 1'
#
loop_
_entity.id
_entity.type
_entity.pdbx_description
1 polymer ?
#
loop_
_entity_poly.entity_id
_entity_poly.type
_entity_poly.pdbx_seq_one_letter_code
_entity_poly.pdbx_strand_id
1 'polypeptide(L)'
;MAAGRVVLLFTLFFHHTKGQGNESDINRCPQLGSDENRCCLGYREINGTCTECVGFNGEGCKFRCPPFYFGLRCSQKCNCTTYQQCNQFVGCLPILVEGDHYVFWMSSISIPISISIHRDLPDRKGQSH
;
A
#
# COMPACT_ATOMS: atom_id res chain seq x y z
N MET A 1 54.33 13.18 24.25
CA MET A 1 52.93 13.23 23.80
C MET A 1 52.92 13.64 22.33
N ALA A 2 52.86 12.68 21.42
CA ALA A 2 52.65 12.95 20.00
C ALA A 2 51.45 12.11 19.58
N ALA A 3 50.27 12.68 19.77
CA ALA A 3 49.02 12.13 19.28
C ALA A 3 48.93 12.40 17.78
N GLY A 4 48.44 11.42 17.02
CA GLY A 4 47.77 11.70 15.76
C GLY A 4 48.57 11.42 14.49
N ARG A 5 48.86 10.15 14.21
CA ARG A 5 49.02 9.63 12.83
C ARG A 5 48.54 8.17 12.68
N VAL A 6 47.41 7.81 13.31
CA VAL A 6 46.81 6.44 13.21
C VAL A 6 45.33 6.49 12.73
N VAL A 7 44.88 7.60 12.13
CA VAL A 7 43.47 7.79 11.72
C VAL A 7 43.28 7.84 10.20
N LEU A 8 44.34 7.70 9.40
CA LEU A 8 44.26 7.80 7.93
C LEU A 8 44.10 6.45 7.20
N LEU A 9 44.27 5.32 7.89
CA LEU A 9 44.05 3.98 7.31
C LEU A 9 42.68 3.40 7.67
N PHE A 10 42.02 3.87 8.73
CA PHE A 10 40.71 3.36 9.14
C PHE A 10 39.55 3.96 8.35
N THR A 11 39.67 5.17 7.79
CA THR A 11 38.57 5.82 7.05
C THR A 11 38.44 5.36 5.59
N LEU A 12 39.44 4.67 5.04
CA LEU A 12 39.42 4.16 3.66
C LEU A 12 38.76 2.78 3.52
N PHE A 13 38.52 2.05 4.62
CA PHE A 13 37.90 0.72 4.58
C PHE A 13 36.38 0.71 4.76
N PHE A 14 35.76 1.81 5.22
CA PHE A 14 34.31 1.84 5.51
C PHE A 14 33.44 2.35 4.35
N HIS A 15 34.00 2.76 3.21
CA HIS A 15 33.23 3.50 2.20
C HIS A 15 32.69 2.69 1.02
N HIS A 16 32.90 1.37 0.91
CA HIS A 16 32.35 0.65 -0.25
C HIS A 16 32.13 -0.85 -0.06
N THR A 17 31.15 -1.22 0.78
CA THR A 17 30.40 -2.47 0.59
C THR A 17 28.94 -2.16 0.29
N LYS A 18 28.70 -1.34 -0.75
CA LYS A 18 27.37 -1.24 -1.35
C LYS A 18 27.14 -2.52 -2.15
N GLY A 19 26.46 -3.49 -1.53
CA GLY A 19 26.02 -4.71 -2.22
C GLY A 19 25.29 -4.31 -3.51
N GLN A 20 25.67 -4.93 -4.63
CA GLN A 20 25.01 -4.71 -5.92
C GLN A 20 23.62 -5.35 -5.90
N GLY A 21 22.66 -4.67 -5.28
CA GLY A 21 21.25 -4.77 -5.66
C GLY A 21 20.97 -3.66 -6.66
N ASN A 22 20.61 -4.04 -7.88
CA ASN A 22 20.02 -3.15 -8.89
C ASN A 22 18.64 -2.67 -8.41
N GLU A 23 18.37 -1.37 -8.55
CA GLU A 23 17.08 -0.72 -8.22
C GLU A 23 15.88 -1.41 -8.90
N SER A 24 16.10 -2.11 -10.01
CA SER A 24 15.09 -2.82 -10.80
C SER A 24 14.61 -4.15 -10.21
N ASP A 25 15.34 -4.75 -9.26
CA ASP A 25 14.99 -6.07 -8.69
C ASP A 25 14.19 -5.94 -7.38
N ILE A 26 13.85 -4.72 -6.99
CA ILE A 26 12.98 -4.45 -5.85
C ILE A 26 11.58 -5.04 -6.14
N ASN A 27 11.09 -5.87 -5.23
CA ASN A 27 9.81 -6.57 -5.33
C ASN A 27 9.69 -7.55 -6.51
N ARG A 28 10.81 -8.06 -7.04
CA ARG A 28 10.82 -9.20 -7.96
C ARG A 28 11.23 -10.47 -7.22
N CYS A 29 10.46 -11.53 -7.40
CA CYS A 29 10.61 -12.81 -6.72
C CYS A 29 10.73 -13.94 -7.75
N PRO A 30 11.66 -14.91 -7.56
CA PRO A 30 11.72 -16.10 -8.40
C PRO A 30 10.45 -16.93 -8.22
N GLN A 31 9.90 -17.40 -9.33
CA GLN A 31 8.72 -18.26 -9.32
C GLN A 31 9.15 -19.72 -9.17
N LEU A 32 8.54 -20.47 -8.25
CA LEU A 32 8.84 -21.90 -8.09
C LEU A 32 8.52 -22.63 -9.40
N GLY A 33 9.54 -23.17 -10.06
CA GLY A 33 9.42 -23.93 -11.30
C GLY A 33 9.56 -23.11 -12.59
N SER A 34 10.05 -21.87 -12.52
CA SER A 34 10.38 -21.04 -13.69
C SER A 34 11.67 -20.26 -13.44
N ASP A 35 12.45 -20.05 -14.50
CA ASP A 35 13.63 -19.18 -14.50
C ASP A 35 13.25 -17.68 -14.61
N GLU A 36 11.95 -17.34 -14.57
CA GLU A 36 11.46 -15.97 -14.70
C GLU A 36 11.32 -15.26 -13.34
N ASN A 37 11.78 -14.00 -13.29
CA ASN A 37 11.64 -13.14 -12.13
C ASN A 37 10.44 -12.20 -12.30
N ARG A 38 9.31 -12.54 -11.67
CA ARG A 38 8.05 -11.75 -11.75
C ARG A 38 7.87 -10.90 -10.49
N CYS A 39 6.93 -9.96 -10.51
CA CYS A 39 6.58 -9.22 -9.29
C CYS A 39 6.12 -10.17 -8.18
N CYS A 40 6.58 -9.89 -6.95
CA CYS A 40 6.21 -10.66 -5.77
C CYS A 40 4.69 -10.58 -5.49
N LEU A 41 4.18 -11.53 -4.72
CA LEU A 41 2.79 -11.49 -4.24
C LEU A 41 2.49 -10.18 -3.52
N GLY A 42 1.42 -9.49 -3.93
CA GLY A 42 1.06 -8.16 -3.45
C GLY A 42 1.57 -7.01 -4.32
N TYR A 43 2.28 -7.31 -5.41
CA TYR A 43 2.74 -6.34 -6.39
C TYR A 43 2.21 -6.69 -7.79
N ARG A 44 2.00 -5.66 -8.61
CA ARG A 44 1.68 -5.80 -10.04
C ARG A 44 2.68 -5.02 -10.89
N GLU A 45 2.90 -5.50 -12.10
CA GLU A 45 3.79 -4.82 -13.03
C GLU A 45 3.06 -3.63 -13.69
N ILE A 46 3.68 -2.46 -13.61
CA ILE A 46 3.26 -1.23 -14.30
C ILE A 46 4.52 -0.64 -14.95
N ASN A 47 4.55 -0.57 -16.28
CA ASN A 47 5.68 -0.02 -17.04
C ASN A 47 7.04 -0.66 -16.67
N GLY A 48 7.08 -1.97 -16.42
CA GLY A 48 8.30 -2.68 -16.02
C GLY A 48 8.67 -2.58 -14.54
N THR A 49 7.91 -1.81 -13.74
CA THR A 49 8.12 -1.63 -12.30
C THR A 49 7.07 -2.37 -11.49
N CYS A 50 7.50 -3.07 -10.44
CA CYS A 50 6.61 -3.74 -9.50
C CYS A 50 6.01 -2.74 -8.52
N THR A 51 4.73 -2.42 -8.72
CA THR A 51 3.97 -1.46 -7.91
C THR A 51 3.10 -2.19 -6.89
N GLU A 52 3.05 -1.64 -5.67
CA GLU A 52 2.27 -2.20 -4.57
C GLU A 52 0.76 -2.23 -4.87
N CYS A 53 0.11 -3.29 -4.40
CA CYS A 53 -1.33 -3.45 -4.48
C CYS A 53 -1.99 -3.25 -3.13
N VAL A 54 -2.17 -1.98 -2.79
CA VAL A 54 -2.91 -1.56 -1.61
C VAL A 54 -4.40 -1.79 -1.84
N GLY A 55 -5.06 -2.47 -0.90
CA GLY A 55 -6.49 -2.77 -1.00
C GLY A 55 -6.85 -3.94 -1.91
N PHE A 56 -5.85 -4.63 -2.46
CA PHE A 56 -6.05 -5.81 -3.30
C PHE A 56 -5.14 -6.97 -2.89
N ASN A 57 -5.54 -8.19 -3.25
CA ASN A 57 -4.76 -9.41 -3.09
C ASN A 57 -4.84 -10.30 -4.35
N GLY A 58 -4.07 -11.39 -4.31
CA GLY A 58 -3.95 -12.34 -5.42
C GLY A 58 -2.92 -11.92 -6.47
N GLU A 59 -2.67 -12.81 -7.41
CA GLU A 59 -1.80 -12.55 -8.56
C GLU A 59 -2.35 -11.39 -9.39
N GLY A 60 -1.49 -10.44 -9.76
CA GLY A 60 -1.89 -9.25 -10.52
C GLY A 60 -2.93 -8.38 -9.82
N CYS A 61 -3.17 -8.59 -8.52
CA CYS A 61 -4.04 -7.76 -7.70
C CYS A 61 -5.50 -7.80 -8.13
N LYS A 62 -5.93 -8.99 -8.54
CA LYS A 62 -7.26 -9.28 -9.10
C LYS A 62 -8.39 -9.14 -8.08
N PHE A 63 -8.15 -9.41 -6.81
CA PHE A 63 -9.19 -9.48 -5.79
C PHE A 63 -9.13 -8.29 -4.86
N ARG A 64 -10.27 -7.64 -4.60
CA ARG A 64 -10.36 -6.61 -3.55
C ARG A 64 -10.15 -7.23 -2.18
N CYS A 65 -9.72 -6.42 -1.22
CA CYS A 65 -9.67 -6.87 0.16
C CYS A 65 -11.05 -7.26 0.69
N PRO A 66 -11.11 -8.33 1.49
CA PRO A 66 -12.33 -8.67 2.18
C PRO A 66 -12.75 -7.55 3.15
N PRO A 67 -14.05 -7.46 3.50
CA PRO A 67 -14.52 -6.50 4.49
C PRO A 67 -13.68 -6.54 5.77
N PHE A 68 -13.43 -5.38 6.36
CA PHE A 68 -12.64 -5.20 7.59
C PHE A 68 -11.12 -5.42 7.45
N TYR A 69 -10.60 -5.57 6.23
CA TYR A 69 -9.16 -5.66 5.97
C TYR A 69 -8.67 -4.59 5.00
N PHE A 70 -7.40 -4.20 5.14
CA PHE A 70 -6.76 -3.17 4.33
C PHE A 70 -5.25 -3.40 4.20
N GLY A 71 -4.59 -2.55 3.40
CA GLY A 71 -3.14 -2.54 3.23
C GLY A 71 -2.62 -3.61 2.26
N LEU A 72 -1.31 -3.82 2.26
CA LEU A 72 -0.64 -4.79 1.39
C LEU A 72 -1.17 -6.19 1.62
N ARG A 73 -1.66 -6.84 0.55
CA ARG A 73 -2.21 -8.21 0.60
C ARG A 73 -3.32 -8.37 1.63
N CYS A 74 -3.99 -7.28 2.01
CA CYS A 74 -5.04 -7.28 3.02
C CYS A 74 -4.57 -7.83 4.38
N SER A 75 -3.28 -7.64 4.70
CA SER A 75 -2.66 -8.17 5.92
C SER A 75 -3.10 -7.43 7.19
N GLN A 76 -3.67 -6.25 7.05
CA GLN A 76 -4.07 -5.41 8.18
C GLN A 76 -5.57 -5.51 8.42
N LYS A 77 -5.96 -5.70 9.69
CA LYS A 77 -7.35 -5.68 10.12
C LYS A 77 -7.72 -4.29 10.60
N CYS A 78 -8.87 -3.79 10.15
CA CYS A 78 -9.42 -2.52 10.62
C CYS A 78 -9.81 -2.61 12.10
N ASN A 79 -9.39 -1.60 12.88
CA ASN A 79 -9.80 -1.39 14.26
C ASN A 79 -10.41 0.02 14.38
N CYS A 80 -11.59 0.19 13.78
CA CYS A 80 -12.24 1.48 13.64
C CYS A 80 -13.18 1.75 14.81
N THR A 81 -13.29 3.02 15.20
CA THR A 81 -14.30 3.47 16.17
C THR A 81 -15.68 3.52 15.55
N THR A 82 -16.73 3.72 16.37
CA THR A 82 -18.14 3.81 15.91
C THR A 82 -18.37 4.89 14.85
N TYR A 83 -17.54 5.93 14.81
CA TYR A 83 -17.64 7.04 13.86
C TYR A 83 -16.70 6.88 12.66
N GLN A 84 -16.20 5.67 12.41
CA GLN A 84 -15.28 5.38 11.32
C GLN A 84 -15.72 4.15 10.52
N GLN A 85 -15.48 4.18 9.21
CA GLN A 85 -15.68 3.05 8.31
C GLN A 85 -14.34 2.50 7.84
N CYS A 86 -14.26 1.18 7.72
CA CYS A 86 -13.09 0.51 7.16
C CYS A 86 -13.06 0.66 5.63
N ASN A 87 -12.02 1.30 5.14
CA ASN A 87 -11.65 1.46 3.75
C ASN A 87 -10.47 0.54 3.41
N GLN A 88 -10.59 -0.23 2.34
CA GLN A 88 -9.59 -1.22 1.93
C GLN A 88 -8.20 -0.62 1.61
N PHE A 89 -8.12 0.67 1.28
CA PHE A 89 -6.86 1.32 0.91
C PHE A 89 -6.12 1.87 2.12
N VAL A 90 -6.84 2.52 3.02
CA VAL A 90 -6.24 3.36 4.08
C VAL A 90 -6.63 2.94 5.49
N GLY A 91 -7.50 1.94 5.65
CA GLY A 91 -8.00 1.52 6.96
C GLY A 91 -9.16 2.40 7.40
N CYS A 92 -9.09 3.02 8.58
CA CYS A 92 -10.26 3.71 9.15
C CYS A 92 -10.41 5.14 8.64
N LEU A 93 -11.52 5.43 7.98
CA LEU A 93 -11.92 6.79 7.58
C LEU A 93 -13.09 7.29 8.42
N PRO A 94 -13.16 8.57 8.77
CA PRO A 94 -14.31 9.13 9.47
C PRO A 94 -15.57 8.96 8.62
N ILE A 95 -16.66 8.54 9.26
CA ILE A 95 -17.99 8.56 8.65
C ILE A 95 -18.42 10.03 8.65
N LEU A 96 -18.09 10.75 7.58
CA LEU A 96 -18.59 12.10 7.36
C LEU A 96 -20.08 11.99 7.04
N VAL A 97 -20.91 11.99 8.08
CA VAL A 97 -22.35 12.24 7.95
C VAL A 97 -22.51 13.75 7.96
N GLU A 98 -22.34 14.35 6.79
CA GLU A 98 -22.79 15.71 6.55
C GLU A 98 -23.88 15.61 5.49
N GLY A 99 -25.08 16.10 5.85
CA GLY A 99 -26.28 15.97 5.04
C GLY A 99 -25.99 16.31 3.59
N ASP A 100 -26.12 15.30 2.73
CA ASP A 100 -26.14 15.40 1.28
C ASP A 100 -25.01 16.22 0.64
N HIS A 101 -23.77 15.71 0.59
CA HIS A 101 -22.84 15.74 -0.57
C HIS A 101 -21.44 15.21 -0.22
N TYR A 102 -20.88 14.32 -1.04
CA TYR A 102 -19.50 13.85 -0.91
C TYR A 102 -18.53 14.93 -1.40
N VAL A 103 -17.98 15.74 -0.51
CA VAL A 103 -16.86 16.63 -0.86
C VAL A 103 -15.57 15.81 -0.82
N PHE A 104 -15.24 15.16 -1.94
CA PHE A 104 -13.87 14.70 -2.14
C PHE A 104 -12.97 15.93 -2.06
N TRP A 105 -12.01 15.94 -1.14
CA TRP A 105 -11.00 16.99 -1.06
C TRP A 105 -10.06 16.86 -2.26
N MET A 106 -10.57 17.19 -3.46
CA MET A 106 -9.76 17.52 -4.61
C MET A 106 -9.51 19.02 -4.48
N SER A 107 -8.31 19.34 -4.02
CA SER A 107 -7.73 20.66 -4.16
C SER A 107 -8.04 21.22 -5.56
N SER A 108 -8.88 22.27 -5.58
CA SER A 108 -8.91 23.36 -6.56
C SER A 108 -9.78 23.29 -7.84
N ILE A 109 -10.62 22.27 -8.11
CA ILE A 109 -11.51 22.35 -9.30
C ILE A 109 -12.92 21.85 -8.98
N SER A 110 -13.83 22.79 -8.70
CA SER A 110 -15.26 22.53 -8.52
C SER A 110 -15.96 22.38 -9.87
N ILE A 111 -16.17 21.15 -10.33
CA ILE A 111 -17.24 20.85 -11.29
C ILE A 111 -18.20 19.89 -10.59
N PRO A 112 -19.44 20.30 -10.25
CA PRO A 112 -20.40 19.40 -9.64
C PRO A 112 -20.87 18.42 -10.71
N ILE A 113 -20.25 17.24 -10.78
CA ILE A 113 -20.82 16.12 -11.54
C ILE A 113 -21.74 15.39 -10.56
N SER A 114 -23.05 15.63 -10.70
CA SER A 114 -24.07 14.83 -10.02
C SER A 114 -24.09 13.43 -10.64
N ILE A 115 -23.25 12.53 -10.13
CA ILE A 115 -23.33 11.10 -10.46
C ILE A 115 -24.31 10.49 -9.46
N SER A 116 -25.53 10.19 -9.90
CA SER A 116 -26.45 9.34 -9.15
C SER A 116 -25.88 7.93 -9.10
N ILE A 117 -25.12 7.64 -8.04
CA ILE A 117 -24.65 6.28 -7.76
C ILE A 117 -25.77 5.56 -7.01
N HIS A 118 -26.38 4.55 -7.63
CA HIS A 118 -27.22 3.59 -6.90
C HIS A 118 -26.38 3.04 -5.74
N ARG A 119 -26.79 3.32 -4.50
CA ARG A 119 -26.15 2.76 -3.29
C ARG A 119 -26.42 1.25 -3.25
N ASP A 120 -25.46 0.46 -3.70
CA ASP A 120 -25.24 -0.85 -3.08
C ASP A 120 -24.69 -0.58 -1.67
N LEU A 121 -25.59 -0.41 -0.70
CA LEU A 121 -25.25 -0.44 0.72
C LEU A 121 -24.64 -1.81 1.02
N PRO A 122 -23.42 -1.89 1.59
CA PRO A 122 -22.95 -3.15 2.14
C PRO A 122 -23.92 -3.58 3.25
N ASP A 123 -24.50 -4.76 3.05
CA ASP A 123 -25.47 -5.42 3.90
C ASP A 123 -25.06 -5.32 5.38
N ARG A 124 -25.88 -4.62 6.15
CA ARG A 124 -25.74 -4.52 7.61
C ARG A 124 -26.22 -5.84 8.23
N LYS A 125 -25.53 -6.96 7.99
CA LYS A 125 -25.70 -8.19 8.78
C LYS A 125 -24.43 -8.50 9.56
N GLY A 126 -24.59 -8.54 10.88
CA GLY A 126 -23.53 -8.92 11.80
C GLY A 126 -23.42 -8.04 13.03
N GLN A 127 -24.51 -7.39 13.45
CA GLN A 127 -24.65 -6.99 14.85
C GLN A 127 -25.41 -8.13 15.55
N SER A 128 -24.68 -8.99 16.25
CA SER A 128 -25.28 -9.93 17.19
C SER A 128 -24.35 -10.11 18.38
N HIS A 129 -24.82 -9.54 19.49
CA HIS A 129 -24.68 -9.92 20.90
C HIS A 129 -23.33 -10.42 21.41
#